data_AF-A0A966LYK8-F1
#
_entry.id   AF-A0A966LYK8-F1
#
_cell.length_a   1.000
_cell.length_b   1.000
_cell.length_c   1.000
_cell.angle_alpha   90.00
_cell.angle_beta   90.00
_cell.angle_gamma   90.00
#
_symmetry.space_group_name_H-M   'P 1'
#
loop_
_entity.id
_entity.type
_entity.pdbx_description
1 polymer ?
#
loop_
_entity_poly.entity_id
_entity_poly.type
_entity_poly.pdbx_seq_one_letter_code
_entity_poly.pdbx_strand_id
1 'polypeptide(L)'
;DMRDATFFIPYPDLEEINFAANGAPEQVQGFYGISGLMSPTAPTYLLSYHEIEFLKAEAYARQGGASDEAKTAFVNGITAAFAKVGMSIDSTFDAYIVDEALPLFNANPVKEVMVQKYLSFFESEAVEAYNDIRRMKAMGENFITLDNPNNTTKFPLRFTYGADDVTTNLNIAAAYGNGQYVYSENVWWAGGTR
;
A
#
# COMPACT_ATOMS: atom_id res chain seq x y z
N ASP A 1 17.92 14.00 -4.10
CA ASP A 1 16.54 14.54 -3.99
C ASP A 1 16.33 15.05 -2.57
N MET A 2 15.49 16.07 -2.33
CA MET A 2 15.23 16.54 -0.96
C MET A 2 14.56 15.47 -0.09
N ARG A 3 13.84 14.54 -0.71
CA ARG A 3 13.19 13.40 -0.06
C ARG A 3 14.20 12.37 0.47
N ASP A 4 15.36 12.26 -0.17
CA ASP A 4 16.39 11.28 0.21
C ASP A 4 16.89 11.56 1.64
N ALA A 5 17.19 12.81 1.95
CA ALA A 5 17.67 13.22 3.27
C ALA A 5 16.58 13.25 4.35
N THR A 6 15.30 13.24 3.96
CA THR A 6 14.18 13.24 4.90
C THR A 6 13.75 11.83 5.28
N PHE A 7 13.68 10.92 4.30
CA PHE A 7 13.10 9.59 4.49
C PHE A 7 14.12 8.47 4.59
N PHE A 8 15.38 8.72 4.26
CA PHE A 8 16.42 7.70 4.29
C PHE A 8 17.61 8.15 5.13
N ILE A 9 18.27 7.16 5.72
CA ILE A 9 19.54 7.32 6.43
C ILE A 9 20.56 6.31 5.86
N PRO A 10 21.87 6.57 5.99
CA PRO A 10 22.89 5.61 5.60
C PRO A 10 22.65 4.27 6.31
N TYR A 11 23.06 3.16 5.68
CA TYR A 11 23.13 1.88 6.38
C TYR A 11 24.05 2.03 7.62
N PRO A 12 23.78 1.33 8.74
CA PRO A 12 24.69 1.33 9.88
C PRO A 12 26.14 1.08 9.43
N ASP A 13 27.08 1.91 9.90
CA ASP A 13 28.51 1.89 9.52
C ASP A 13 28.88 2.57 8.19
N LEU A 14 27.93 3.23 7.50
CA LEU A 14 28.20 4.11 6.36
C LEU A 14 27.96 5.58 6.70
N GLU A 15 28.70 6.46 6.04
CA GLU A 15 28.53 7.92 6.17
C GLU A 15 27.57 8.50 5.13
N GLU A 16 27.38 7.81 4.00
CA GLU A 16 26.58 8.28 2.87
C GLU A 16 25.40 7.36 2.57
N ILE A 17 24.30 7.96 2.09
CA ILE A 17 23.12 7.23 1.62
C ILE A 17 23.40 6.73 0.20
N ASN A 18 23.39 5.41 0.03
CA ASN A 18 23.46 4.79 -1.30
C ASN A 18 22.09 4.24 -1.71
N PHE A 19 21.64 4.52 -2.93
CA PHE A 19 20.43 3.95 -3.49
C PHE A 19 20.76 2.91 -4.57
N ALA A 20 20.00 1.82 -4.58
CA ALA A 20 20.08 0.85 -5.66
C ALA A 20 19.53 1.45 -6.96
N ALA A 21 20.25 1.26 -8.06
CA ALA A 21 19.70 1.54 -9.38
C ALA A 21 18.48 0.62 -9.62
N ASN A 22 17.35 1.21 -10.04
CA ASN A 22 16.13 0.45 -10.26
C ASN A 22 16.37 -0.68 -11.29
N GLY A 23 16.08 -1.92 -10.90
CA GLY A 23 16.28 -3.11 -11.74
C GLY A 23 17.73 -3.57 -11.91
N ALA A 24 18.70 -2.88 -11.32
CA ALA A 24 20.12 -3.25 -11.34
C ALA A 24 20.80 -3.11 -9.96
N PRO A 25 20.22 -3.67 -8.87
CA PRO A 25 20.88 -3.67 -7.57
C PRO A 25 22.13 -4.56 -7.59
N GLU A 26 23.20 -4.09 -6.97
CA GLU A 26 24.35 -4.92 -6.62
C GLU A 26 23.97 -5.83 -5.45
N GLN A 27 24.40 -7.09 -5.51
CA GLN A 27 24.15 -8.06 -4.44
C GLN A 27 25.14 -7.87 -3.29
N VAL A 28 24.99 -6.77 -2.58
CA VAL A 28 25.82 -6.39 -1.44
C VAL A 28 24.95 -6.19 -0.21
N GLN A 29 25.40 -6.74 0.92
CA GLN A 29 24.72 -6.54 2.20
C GLN A 29 25.25 -5.29 2.88
N GLY A 30 24.37 -4.53 3.51
CA GLY A 30 24.75 -3.38 4.32
C GLY A 30 25.30 -2.18 3.54
N PHE A 31 24.93 -2.05 2.28
CA PHE A 31 25.39 -0.95 1.43
C PHE A 31 24.32 0.13 1.22
N TYR A 32 23.06 -0.30 0.99
CA TYR A 32 21.97 0.60 0.64
C TYR A 32 21.37 1.29 1.86
N GLY A 33 20.97 2.55 1.67
CA GLY A 33 20.27 3.34 2.68
C GLY A 33 19.01 2.64 3.17
N ILE A 34 18.71 2.85 4.45
CA ILE A 34 17.52 2.33 5.11
C ILE A 34 16.52 3.45 5.35
N SER A 35 15.26 3.10 5.57
CA SER A 35 14.25 4.08 5.95
C SER A 35 14.59 4.71 7.30
N GLY A 36 14.60 6.04 7.33
CA GLY A 36 14.74 6.83 8.56
C GLY A 36 13.49 6.85 9.43
N LEU A 37 12.36 6.33 8.92
CA LEU A 37 11.10 6.20 9.66
C LEU A 37 11.02 4.88 10.43
N MET A 38 11.82 3.88 10.06
CA MET A 38 11.83 2.59 10.75
C MET A 38 12.47 2.69 12.13
N SER A 39 11.83 2.09 13.12
CA SER A 39 12.35 1.94 14.48
C SER A 39 12.07 0.54 15.01
N PRO A 40 12.97 -0.08 15.80
CA PRO A 40 12.68 -1.31 16.52
C PRO A 40 11.46 -1.22 17.45
N THR A 41 11.06 -0.01 17.84
CA THR A 41 9.88 0.26 18.67
C THR A 41 8.68 0.76 17.86
N ALA A 42 8.76 0.77 16.53
CA ALA A 42 7.64 1.17 15.69
C ALA A 42 6.45 0.21 15.92
N PRO A 43 5.21 0.74 16.01
CA PRO A 43 4.04 -0.11 16.20
C PRO A 43 3.78 -0.97 14.96
N THR A 44 3.29 -2.18 15.18
CA THR A 44 2.67 -2.99 14.12
C THR A 44 1.18 -2.68 14.09
N TYR A 45 0.71 -2.09 13.00
CA TYR A 45 -0.70 -1.80 12.82
C TYR A 45 -1.44 -3.04 12.35
N LEU A 46 -2.43 -3.49 13.13
CA LEU A 46 -3.37 -4.54 12.72
C LEU A 46 -4.63 -3.93 12.08
N LEU A 47 -5.09 -2.82 12.65
CA LEU A 47 -6.14 -1.95 12.12
C LEU A 47 -5.88 -0.56 12.69
N SER A 48 -5.60 0.41 11.82
CA SER A 48 -5.20 1.74 12.23
C SER A 48 -6.36 2.74 12.17
N TYR A 49 -6.22 3.87 12.88
CA TYR A 49 -7.24 4.91 12.85
C TYR A 49 -7.37 5.55 11.46
N HIS A 50 -6.24 5.81 10.78
CA HIS A 50 -6.28 6.33 9.40
C HIS A 50 -6.95 5.35 8.46
N GLU A 51 -6.71 4.04 8.59
CA GLU A 51 -7.44 3.03 7.83
C GLU A 51 -8.95 3.10 8.06
N ILE A 52 -9.41 3.17 9.32
CA ILE A 52 -10.85 3.26 9.64
C ILE A 52 -11.47 4.50 8.99
N GLU A 53 -10.80 5.65 9.05
CA GLU A 53 -11.30 6.87 8.41
C GLU A 53 -11.33 6.75 6.88
N PHE A 54 -10.33 6.12 6.25
CA PHE A 54 -10.38 5.85 4.82
C PHE A 54 -11.46 4.84 4.42
N LEU A 55 -11.72 3.82 5.24
CA LEU A 55 -12.84 2.87 5.02
C LEU A 55 -14.19 3.59 5.10
N LYS A 56 -14.37 4.49 6.07
CA LYS A 56 -15.56 5.36 6.16
C LYS A 56 -15.68 6.26 4.93
N ALA A 57 -14.58 6.92 4.55
CA ALA A 57 -14.54 7.81 3.39
C ALA A 57 -14.90 7.07 2.09
N GLU A 58 -14.37 5.86 1.89
CA GLU A 58 -14.69 5.01 0.75
C GLU A 58 -16.18 4.62 0.76
N ALA A 59 -16.72 4.21 1.91
CA ALA A 59 -18.12 3.84 2.04
C ALA A 59 -19.06 5.00 1.68
N TYR A 60 -18.81 6.19 2.24
CA TYR A 60 -19.59 7.39 1.91
C TYR A 60 -19.41 7.80 0.44
N ALA A 61 -18.18 7.73 -0.09
CA ALA A 61 -17.88 8.04 -1.48
C ALA A 61 -18.62 7.12 -2.45
N ARG A 62 -18.68 5.82 -2.16
CA ARG A 62 -19.43 4.84 -2.96
C ARG A 62 -20.94 5.03 -2.87
N GLN A 63 -21.45 5.52 -1.74
CA GLN A 63 -22.89 5.75 -1.53
C GLN A 63 -23.38 7.08 -2.12
N GLY A 64 -22.60 8.16 -1.95
CA GLY A 64 -23.06 9.53 -2.19
C GLY A 64 -22.03 10.43 -2.88
N GLY A 65 -20.90 9.90 -3.35
CA GLY A 65 -19.87 10.70 -4.00
C GLY A 65 -19.16 11.63 -3.02
N ALA A 66 -18.91 12.88 -3.43
CA ALA A 66 -18.18 13.87 -2.63
C ALA A 66 -19.06 14.49 -1.52
N SER A 67 -19.72 13.67 -0.70
CA SER A 67 -20.55 14.14 0.41
C SER A 67 -19.69 14.77 1.52
N ASP A 68 -20.31 15.58 2.37
CA ASP A 68 -19.62 16.20 3.51
C ASP A 68 -19.06 15.15 4.48
N GLU A 69 -19.77 14.03 4.66
CA GLU A 69 -19.30 12.90 5.47
C GLU A 69 -18.09 12.21 4.83
N ALA A 70 -18.11 11.99 3.52
CA ALA A 70 -17.00 11.41 2.78
C ALA A 70 -15.76 12.30 2.88
N LYS A 71 -15.94 13.62 2.66
CA LYS A 71 -14.87 14.61 2.77
C LYS A 71 -14.30 14.69 4.19
N THR A 72 -15.16 14.68 5.20
CA THR A 72 -14.73 14.72 6.61
C THR A 72 -13.87 13.52 6.96
N ALA A 73 -14.34 12.30 6.63
CA ALA A 73 -13.59 11.08 6.87
C ALA A 73 -12.27 11.04 6.07
N PHE A 74 -12.29 11.50 4.82
CA PHE A 74 -11.10 11.60 3.97
C PHE A 74 -10.02 12.50 4.58
N VAL A 75 -10.38 13.72 5.01
CA VAL A 75 -9.43 14.65 5.64
C VAL A 75 -8.93 14.12 6.99
N ASN A 76 -9.78 13.45 7.78
CA ASN A 76 -9.35 12.81 9.02
C ASN A 76 -8.33 11.70 8.77
N GLY A 77 -8.54 10.88 7.73
CA GLY A 77 -7.61 9.84 7.32
C GLY A 77 -6.23 10.40 6.95
N ILE A 78 -6.19 11.46 6.13
CA ILE A 78 -4.93 12.12 5.76
C ILE A 78 -4.26 12.74 6.98
N THR A 79 -5.00 13.46 7.83
CA THR A 79 -4.47 14.06 9.06
C THR A 79 -3.81 13.01 9.95
N ALA A 80 -4.48 11.88 10.16
CA ALA A 80 -3.96 10.78 10.97
C ALA A 80 -2.74 10.12 10.33
N ALA A 81 -2.72 9.97 9.00
CA ALA A 81 -1.58 9.42 8.27
C ALA A 81 -0.34 10.33 8.34
N PHE A 82 -0.51 11.66 8.27
CA PHE A 82 0.59 12.61 8.44
C PHE A 82 1.13 12.58 9.88
N ALA A 83 0.24 12.54 10.87
CA ALA A 83 0.63 12.43 12.28
C ALA A 83 1.39 11.13 12.57
N LYS A 84 1.01 10.01 11.93
CA LYS A 84 1.71 8.70 12.04
C LYS A 84 3.20 8.81 11.72
N VAL A 85 3.56 9.58 10.69
CA VAL A 85 4.94 9.76 10.25
C VAL A 85 5.63 10.97 10.91
N GLY A 86 5.01 11.57 11.94
CA GLY A 86 5.57 12.69 12.68
C GLY A 86 5.57 14.02 11.92
N MET A 87 4.80 14.14 10.83
CA MET A 87 4.66 15.41 10.12
C MET A 87 3.78 16.38 10.90
N SER A 88 4.15 17.66 10.89
CA SER A 88 3.39 18.71 11.54
C SER A 88 2.12 19.04 10.75
N ILE A 89 1.03 19.26 11.47
CA ILE A 89 -0.24 19.74 10.91
C ILE A 89 -0.20 21.26 10.96
N ASP A 90 0.35 21.87 9.92
CA ASP A 90 0.58 23.31 9.79
C ASP A 90 0.03 23.87 8.46
N SER A 91 0.38 25.11 8.11
CA SER A 91 -0.09 25.73 6.86
C SER A 91 0.32 24.99 5.59
N THR A 92 1.40 24.19 5.62
CA THR A 92 1.82 23.35 4.49
C THR A 92 0.88 22.17 4.33
N PHE A 93 0.48 21.55 5.44
CA PHE A 93 -0.56 20.52 5.45
C PHE A 93 -1.89 21.08 4.94
N ASP A 94 -2.29 22.26 5.42
CA ASP A 94 -3.53 22.91 4.99
C ASP A 94 -3.53 23.19 3.49
N ALA A 95 -2.41 23.69 2.95
CA ALA A 95 -2.24 23.89 1.51
C ALA A 95 -2.33 22.57 0.73
N TYR A 96 -1.69 21.50 1.21
CA TYR A 96 -1.81 20.18 0.59
C TYR A 96 -3.28 19.68 0.55
N ILE A 97 -4.02 19.85 1.64
CA ILE A 97 -5.43 19.45 1.67
C ILE A 97 -6.26 20.26 0.66
N VAL A 98 -6.09 21.58 0.63
CA VAL A 98 -6.93 22.49 -0.18
C VAL A 98 -6.56 22.45 -1.66
N ASP A 99 -5.27 22.48 -1.97
CA ASP A 99 -4.78 22.68 -3.33
C ASP A 99 -4.55 21.37 -4.08
N GLU A 100 -4.27 20.27 -3.37
CA GLU A 100 -3.92 18.98 -3.99
C GLU A 100 -4.99 17.91 -3.72
N ALA A 101 -5.27 17.58 -2.46
CA ALA A 101 -6.09 16.43 -2.11
C ALA A 101 -7.59 16.65 -2.39
N LEU A 102 -8.16 17.79 -1.99
CA LEU A 102 -9.60 18.05 -2.18
C LEU A 102 -10.03 18.20 -3.64
N PRO A 103 -9.27 18.84 -4.55
CA PRO A 103 -9.63 18.90 -5.96
C PRO A 103 -9.71 17.51 -6.60
N LEU A 104 -8.76 16.62 -6.29
CA LEU A 104 -8.76 15.23 -6.77
C LEU A 104 -9.90 14.42 -6.18
N PHE A 105 -10.16 14.60 -4.88
CA PHE A 105 -11.29 13.99 -4.20
C PHE A 105 -12.62 14.41 -4.82
N ASN A 106 -12.84 15.70 -5.05
CA ASN A 106 -14.08 16.17 -5.67
C ASN A 106 -14.28 15.65 -7.10
N ALA A 107 -13.19 15.43 -7.84
CA ALA A 107 -13.23 14.90 -9.20
C ALA A 107 -13.56 13.39 -9.22
N ASN A 108 -12.97 12.61 -8.31
CA ASN A 108 -13.27 11.19 -8.16
C ASN A 108 -13.00 10.73 -6.71
N PRO A 109 -14.02 10.79 -5.83
CA PRO A 109 -13.86 10.56 -4.40
C PRO A 109 -13.30 9.18 -4.07
N VAL A 110 -13.81 8.14 -4.72
CA VAL A 110 -13.38 6.75 -4.48
C VAL A 110 -11.92 6.58 -4.90
N LYS A 111 -11.55 7.07 -6.09
CA LYS A 111 -10.17 6.99 -6.57
C LYS A 111 -9.22 7.67 -5.59
N GLU A 112 -9.52 8.90 -5.19
CA GLU A 112 -8.61 9.67 -4.35
C GLU A 112 -8.50 9.10 -2.94
N VAL A 113 -9.60 8.64 -2.34
CA VAL A 113 -9.57 7.92 -1.05
C VAL A 113 -8.62 6.72 -1.13
N MET A 114 -8.72 5.91 -2.18
CA MET A 114 -7.87 4.72 -2.33
C MET A 114 -6.39 5.07 -2.59
N VAL A 115 -6.11 6.16 -3.29
CA VAL A 115 -4.74 6.65 -3.50
C VAL A 115 -4.13 7.14 -2.19
N GLN A 116 -4.83 7.98 -1.43
CA GLN A 116 -4.33 8.47 -0.13
C GLN A 116 -4.18 7.33 0.89
N LYS A 117 -5.10 6.36 0.89
CA LYS A 117 -4.99 5.15 1.71
C LYS A 117 -3.73 4.35 1.36
N TYR A 118 -3.45 4.13 0.07
CA TYR A 118 -2.25 3.43 -0.39
C TYR A 118 -0.96 4.14 0.06
N LEU A 119 -0.91 5.47 -0.05
CA LEU A 119 0.24 6.25 0.42
C LEU A 119 0.43 6.12 1.94
N SER A 120 -0.67 6.17 2.71
CA SER A 120 -0.62 6.05 4.17
C SER A 120 -0.10 4.70 4.68
N PHE A 121 -0.22 3.66 3.86
CA PHE A 121 0.16 2.28 4.18
C PHE A 121 1.62 1.95 3.89
N PHE A 122 2.36 2.88 3.27
CA PHE A 122 3.78 2.71 3.00
C PHE A 122 4.53 2.33 4.30
N GLU A 123 5.45 1.37 4.16
CA GLU A 123 6.28 0.74 5.21
C GLU A 123 5.58 -0.10 6.29
N SER A 124 4.35 0.20 6.69
CA SER A 124 3.75 -0.46 7.88
C SER A 124 2.58 -1.39 7.57
N GLU A 125 1.86 -1.19 6.46
CA GLU A 125 0.56 -1.83 6.20
C GLU A 125 0.51 -2.43 4.78
N ALA A 126 1.66 -2.88 4.26
CA ALA A 126 1.82 -3.36 2.89
C ALA A 126 0.92 -4.56 2.53
N VAL A 127 0.61 -5.43 3.50
CA VAL A 127 -0.31 -6.56 3.29
C VAL A 127 -1.73 -6.06 3.00
N GLU A 128 -2.19 -5.04 3.73
CA GLU A 128 -3.52 -4.45 3.48
C GLU A 128 -3.55 -3.64 2.18
N ALA A 129 -2.47 -2.92 1.85
CA ALA A 129 -2.34 -2.29 0.54
C ALA A 129 -2.46 -3.31 -0.62
N TYR A 130 -1.82 -4.48 -0.47
CA TYR A 130 -1.92 -5.58 -1.43
C TYR A 130 -3.34 -6.17 -1.50
N ASN A 131 -4.05 -6.25 -0.37
CA ASN A 131 -5.45 -6.68 -0.34
C ASN A 131 -6.36 -5.69 -1.08
N ASP A 132 -6.20 -4.39 -0.82
CA ASP A 132 -6.96 -3.32 -1.46
C ASP A 132 -6.78 -3.32 -2.98
N ILE A 133 -5.56 -3.48 -3.49
CA ILE A 133 -5.29 -3.57 -4.93
C ILE A 133 -6.03 -4.75 -5.56
N ARG A 134 -6.04 -5.91 -4.91
CA ARG A 134 -6.75 -7.10 -5.42
C ARG A 134 -8.26 -6.92 -5.38
N ARG A 135 -8.79 -6.31 -4.32
CA ARG A 135 -10.23 -5.97 -4.21
C ARG A 135 -10.65 -5.00 -5.30
N MET A 136 -9.89 -3.93 -5.53
CA MET A 136 -10.17 -2.96 -6.59
C MET A 136 -10.15 -3.62 -7.97
N LYS A 137 -9.13 -4.44 -8.27
CA LYS A 137 -9.07 -5.20 -9.53
C LYS A 137 -10.28 -6.10 -9.72
N ALA A 138 -10.74 -6.78 -8.67
CA ALA A 138 -11.94 -7.61 -8.71
C ALA A 138 -13.23 -6.82 -9.00
N MET A 139 -13.24 -5.54 -8.62
CA MET A 139 -14.34 -4.60 -8.91
C MET A 139 -14.19 -3.90 -10.27
N GLY A 140 -13.16 -4.24 -11.07
CA GLY A 140 -12.88 -3.58 -12.35
C GLY A 140 -12.24 -2.19 -12.20
N GLU A 141 -11.72 -1.88 -11.01
CA GLU A 141 -11.09 -0.60 -10.67
C GLU A 141 -9.56 -0.71 -10.75
N ASN A 142 -8.90 0.34 -11.23
CA ASN A 142 -7.44 0.42 -11.30
C ASN A 142 -6.96 1.85 -11.01
N PHE A 143 -6.95 2.21 -9.72
CA PHE A 143 -6.61 3.58 -9.28
C PHE A 143 -5.12 3.78 -9.01
N ILE A 144 -4.39 2.70 -8.68
CA ILE A 144 -2.97 2.72 -8.35
C ILE A 144 -2.20 2.00 -9.46
N THR A 145 -1.25 2.68 -10.08
CA THR A 145 -0.38 2.10 -11.11
C THR A 145 0.88 1.56 -10.46
N LEU A 146 1.23 0.31 -10.78
CA LEU A 146 2.44 -0.34 -10.30
C LEU A 146 3.38 -0.58 -11.48
N ASP A 147 4.58 0.00 -11.42
CA ASP A 147 5.47 0.13 -12.59
C ASP A 147 6.24 -1.14 -12.99
N ASN A 148 6.12 -2.24 -12.22
CA ASN A 148 6.78 -3.48 -12.60
C ASN A 148 6.21 -3.98 -13.95
N PRO A 149 7.03 -4.10 -15.01
CA PRO A 149 6.56 -4.46 -16.36
C PRO A 149 5.92 -5.85 -16.40
N ASN A 150 6.24 -6.72 -15.45
CA ASN A 150 5.62 -8.04 -15.35
C ASN A 150 4.19 -8.00 -14.79
N ASN A 151 3.71 -6.89 -14.23
CA ASN A 151 2.38 -6.81 -13.62
C ASN A 151 1.24 -7.07 -14.62
N THR A 152 1.47 -6.86 -15.92
CA THR A 152 0.48 -7.16 -16.96
C THR A 152 0.18 -8.66 -17.09
N THR A 153 1.15 -9.52 -16.79
CA THR A 153 1.02 -10.98 -17.00
C THR A 153 1.32 -11.82 -15.77
N LYS A 154 1.95 -11.24 -14.75
CA LYS A 154 2.49 -11.92 -13.56
C LYS A 154 2.30 -11.11 -12.27
N PHE A 155 1.24 -10.30 -12.19
CA PHE A 155 0.85 -9.72 -10.89
C PHE A 155 0.36 -10.85 -9.98
N PRO A 156 0.95 -11.07 -8.79
CA PRO A 156 0.48 -12.10 -7.87
C PRO A 156 -0.94 -11.79 -7.37
N LEU A 157 -1.82 -12.79 -7.39
CA LEU A 157 -3.20 -12.74 -6.94
C LEU A 157 -3.39 -13.43 -5.58
N ARG A 158 -2.43 -14.28 -5.19
CA ARG A 158 -2.34 -14.98 -3.89
C ARG A 158 -0.93 -15.55 -3.68
N PHE A 159 -0.67 -16.03 -2.46
CA PHE A 159 0.56 -16.79 -2.17
C PHE A 159 0.40 -18.26 -2.53
N THR A 160 1.54 -18.93 -2.71
CA THR A 160 1.61 -20.39 -2.83
C THR A 160 1.33 -21.06 -1.48
N TYR A 161 0.92 -22.34 -1.51
CA TYR A 161 1.03 -23.17 -0.31
C TYR A 161 2.50 -23.42 0.07
N GLY A 162 2.74 -23.69 1.35
CA GLY A 162 4.07 -24.01 1.86
C GLY A 162 4.58 -25.34 1.30
N ALA A 163 5.89 -25.42 1.03
CA ALA A 163 6.50 -26.62 0.45
C ALA A 163 6.30 -27.88 1.32
N ASP A 164 6.36 -27.71 2.63
CA ASP A 164 6.14 -28.81 3.58
C ASP A 164 4.70 -29.35 3.50
N ASP A 165 3.69 -28.47 3.42
CA ASP A 165 2.30 -28.89 3.26
C ASP A 165 2.08 -29.63 1.93
N VAL A 166 2.72 -29.15 0.85
CA VAL A 166 2.64 -29.76 -0.48
C VAL A 166 3.24 -31.17 -0.49
N THR A 167 4.34 -31.40 0.22
CA THR A 167 5.02 -32.71 0.25
C THR A 167 4.39 -33.69 1.23
N THR A 168 3.69 -33.20 2.26
CA THR A 168 3.14 -34.03 3.34
C THR A 168 1.63 -34.29 3.25
N ASN A 169 0.88 -33.52 2.44
CA ASN A 169 -0.57 -33.66 2.31
C ASN A 169 -1.02 -33.70 0.83
N LEU A 170 -1.53 -34.86 0.39
CA LEU A 170 -1.97 -35.08 -1.00
C LEU A 170 -3.07 -34.12 -1.46
N ASN A 171 -3.93 -33.63 -0.55
CA ASN A 171 -4.96 -32.65 -0.91
C ASN A 171 -4.34 -31.29 -1.26
N ILE A 172 -3.30 -30.90 -0.52
CA ILE A 172 -2.57 -29.65 -0.78
C ILE A 172 -1.69 -29.82 -2.02
N ALA A 173 -1.07 -30.97 -2.23
CA ALA A 173 -0.33 -31.27 -3.46
C ALA A 173 -1.23 -31.12 -4.70
N ALA A 174 -2.45 -31.67 -4.64
CA ALA A 174 -3.43 -31.54 -5.72
C ALA A 174 -3.88 -30.09 -5.94
N ALA A 175 -4.13 -29.33 -4.86
CA ALA A 175 -4.50 -27.92 -4.95
C ALA A 175 -3.35 -27.02 -5.44
N TYR A 176 -2.11 -27.39 -5.13
CA TYR A 176 -0.90 -26.66 -5.54
C TYR A 176 -0.63 -26.82 -7.04
N GLY A 177 -0.75 -28.04 -7.56
CA GLY A 177 -0.47 -28.35 -8.96
C GLY A 177 0.95 -27.94 -9.36
N ASN A 178 1.08 -26.91 -10.20
CA ASN A 178 2.37 -26.35 -10.63
C ASN A 178 2.69 -24.97 -10.01
N GLY A 179 1.88 -24.50 -9.06
CA GLY A 179 2.05 -23.21 -8.39
C GLY A 179 1.75 -21.97 -9.24
N GLN A 180 1.51 -22.10 -10.56
CA GLN A 180 1.28 -20.93 -11.45
C GLN A 180 -0.06 -20.24 -11.22
N TYR A 181 -0.94 -20.90 -10.49
CA TYR A 181 -2.23 -20.37 -10.10
C TYR A 181 -2.15 -19.03 -9.34
N VAL A 182 -0.99 -18.72 -8.77
CA VAL A 182 -0.72 -17.42 -8.13
C VAL A 182 -0.88 -16.24 -9.08
N TYR A 183 -0.80 -16.44 -10.41
CA TYR A 183 -0.95 -15.38 -11.40
C TYR A 183 -2.28 -15.44 -12.17
N SER A 184 -3.02 -16.54 -12.08
CA SER A 184 -4.23 -16.76 -12.88
C SER A 184 -5.51 -16.86 -12.06
N GLU A 185 -5.42 -17.09 -10.76
CA GLU A 185 -6.59 -17.36 -9.91
C GLU A 185 -6.69 -16.41 -8.72
N ASN A 186 -7.75 -15.63 -8.72
CA ASN A 186 -8.12 -14.78 -7.60
C ASN A 186 -8.47 -15.60 -6.35
N VAL A 187 -8.38 -14.96 -5.19
CA VAL A 187 -9.00 -15.44 -3.94
C VAL A 187 -10.51 -15.14 -3.96
N TRP A 188 -11.29 -15.94 -3.23
CA TRP A 188 -12.76 -15.84 -3.18
C TRP A 188 -13.30 -14.40 -3.02
N TRP A 189 -12.82 -13.65 -2.03
CA TRP A 189 -13.29 -12.28 -1.78
C TRP A 189 -12.86 -11.27 -2.86
N ALA A 190 -11.90 -11.64 -3.72
CA ALA A 190 -11.46 -10.87 -4.88
C ALA A 190 -12.02 -11.44 -6.19
N GLY A 191 -13.21 -12.05 -6.16
CA GLY A 191 -13.89 -12.58 -7.35
C GLY A 191 -13.36 -13.94 -7.83
N GLY A 192 -12.59 -14.64 -7.02
CA GLY A 192 -12.18 -16.03 -7.27
C GLY A 192 -13.21 -17.06 -6.80
N THR A 193 -12.94 -18.33 -7.04
CA THR A 193 -13.79 -19.45 -6.63
C THR A 193 -13.20 -20.29 -5.50
N ARG A 194 -12.00 -19.94 -5.02
CA ARG A 194 -11.22 -20.65 -3.99
C ARG A 194 -10.27 -19.72 -3.24
#